data_AF-A0A914L3X0-F1
#
_entry.id   AF-A0A914L3X0-F1
#
_cell.length_a   1.000
_cell.length_b   1.000
_cell.length_c   1.000
_cell.angle_alpha   90.00
_cell.angle_beta   90.00
_cell.angle_gamma   90.00
#
_symmetry.space_group_name_H-M   'P 1'
#
loop_
_entity.id
_entity.type
_entity.pdbx_description
1 polymer ?
#
loop_
_entity_poly.entity_id
_entity_poly.type
_entity_poly.pdbx_seq_one_letter_code
_entity_poly.pdbx_strand_id
1 'polypeptide(L)'
;MATLSPHVPIITCDGIGKRYLVPGWRLGWLIVHDRCGGVLSEIKKGIVALSQKIDGPCALIQGALPSILRDTPSEFFDNTKKLLASNASTVYDKLSRVPGLRPLFNKF
;
A
#
# COMPACT_ATOMS: atom_id res chain seq x y z
N MET A 1 14.99 -0.87 0.59
CA MET A 1 14.26 -1.07 1.87
C MET A 1 15.25 -0.80 2.99
N ALA A 2 14.94 0.12 3.91
CA ALA A 2 15.74 0.25 5.13
C ALA A 2 15.66 -1.08 5.90
N THR A 3 16.80 -1.61 6.33
CA THR A 3 16.84 -2.86 7.11
C THR A 3 16.19 -2.59 8.45
N LEU A 4 14.99 -3.14 8.63
CA LEU A 4 14.25 -2.94 9.87
C LEU A 4 14.91 -3.75 10.99
N SER A 5 15.09 -3.14 12.16
CA SER A 5 15.62 -3.84 13.33
C SER A 5 14.77 -5.09 13.61
N PRO A 6 15.39 -6.27 13.83
CA PRO A 6 14.67 -7.53 13.99
C PRO A 6 13.73 -7.56 15.21
N HIS A 7 13.87 -6.61 16.13
CA HIS A 7 13.13 -6.53 17.40
C HIS A 7 12.08 -5.39 17.43
N VAL A 8 11.53 -5.00 16.29
CA VAL A 8 10.47 -3.99 16.22
C VAL A 8 9.15 -4.65 15.79
N PRO A 9 8.08 -4.57 16.62
CA PRO A 9 6.76 -5.01 16.21
C PRO A 9 6.20 -4.07 15.13
N ILE A 10 5.64 -4.62 14.04
CA ILE A 10 5.04 -3.84 12.96
C ILE A 10 3.63 -4.31 12.65
N ILE A 11 2.75 -3.36 12.37
CA ILE A 11 1.46 -3.62 11.71
C ILE A 11 1.49 -2.90 10.37
N THR A 12 1.49 -3.65 9.28
CA THR A 12 1.51 -3.10 7.92
C THR A 12 0.08 -2.97 7.41
N CYS A 13 -0.30 -1.80 6.93
CA CYS A 13 -1.54 -1.56 6.21
C CYS A 13 -1.28 -1.55 4.71
N ASP A 14 -1.99 -2.38 3.94
CA ASP A 14 -1.88 -2.40 2.48
C ASP A 14 -3.24 -2.76 1.84
N GLY A 15 -3.33 -2.71 0.52
CA GLY A 15 -4.57 -3.02 -0.18
C GLY A 15 -4.50 -2.82 -1.70
N ILE A 16 -5.62 -3.07 -2.36
CA ILE A 16 -5.68 -2.99 -3.83
C ILE A 16 -5.99 -1.60 -4.36
N GLY A 17 -6.36 -0.65 -3.50
CA GLY A 17 -6.90 0.65 -3.93
C GLY A 17 -5.93 1.56 -4.71
N LYS A 18 -4.62 1.39 -4.55
CA LYS A 18 -3.61 2.20 -5.26
C LYS A 18 -2.88 1.39 -6.31
N ARG A 19 -2.17 0.33 -5.90
CA ARG A 19 -1.33 -0.47 -6.79
C ARG A 19 -2.12 -1.14 -7.93
N TYR A 20 -3.39 -1.47 -7.70
CA TYR A 20 -4.29 -2.09 -8.68
C TYR A 20 -5.32 -1.11 -9.25
N LEU A 21 -5.19 0.19 -8.97
CA LEU A 21 -6.04 1.26 -9.52
C LEU A 21 -7.56 1.11 -9.28
N VAL A 22 -7.96 0.40 -8.21
CA VAL A 22 -9.38 0.16 -7.85
C VAL A 22 -9.75 0.75 -6.49
N PRO A 23 -9.57 2.07 -6.25
CA PRO A 23 -9.85 2.67 -4.95
C PRO A 23 -11.31 2.50 -4.50
N GLY A 24 -12.25 2.44 -5.45
CA GLY A 24 -13.68 2.26 -5.18
C GLY A 24 -14.06 0.87 -4.67
N TRP A 25 -13.20 -0.13 -4.75
CA TRP A 25 -13.52 -1.51 -4.36
C TRP A 25 -13.38 -1.79 -2.86
N ARG A 26 -12.82 -0.82 -2.12
CA ARG A 26 -12.81 -0.75 -0.65
C ARG A 26 -12.22 -2.00 0.03
N LEU A 27 -11.19 -2.60 -0.57
CA LEU A 27 -10.49 -3.75 0.01
C LEU A 27 -9.04 -3.42 0.35
N GLY A 28 -8.68 -3.70 1.61
CA GLY A 28 -7.34 -3.64 2.17
C GLY A 28 -7.19 -4.62 3.33
N TRP A 29 -6.00 -4.71 3.88
CA TRP A 29 -5.65 -5.67 4.92
C TRP A 29 -4.59 -5.12 5.87
N LEU A 30 -4.52 -5.77 7.04
CA LEU A 30 -3.48 -5.57 8.03
C LEU A 30 -2.58 -6.82 8.08
N ILE A 31 -1.27 -6.63 8.07
CA ILE A 31 -0.28 -7.70 8.30
C ILE A 31 0.42 -7.43 9.62
N VAL A 32 0.19 -8.32 10.60
CA VAL A 32 0.80 -8.23 11.93
C VAL A 32 2.14 -8.99 11.90
N HIS A 33 3.24 -8.27 11.99
CA HIS A 33 4.59 -8.82 12.07
C HIS A 33 5.05 -8.86 13.53
N ASP A 34 4.67 -9.92 14.24
CA ASP A 34 5.04 -10.12 15.65
C ASP A 34 6.34 -10.94 15.77
N ARG A 35 7.47 -10.25 15.61
CA ARG A 35 8.82 -10.87 15.66
C ARG A 35 9.45 -10.85 17.05
N CYS A 36 8.74 -10.32 18.05
CA CYS A 36 9.29 -9.97 19.37
C CYS A 36 8.68 -10.80 20.50
N GLY A 37 8.36 -12.06 20.26
CA GLY A 37 7.86 -12.95 21.32
C GLY A 37 6.43 -12.68 21.78
N GLY A 38 5.55 -12.20 20.89
CA GLY A 38 4.11 -12.10 21.18
C GLY A 38 3.64 -10.73 21.64
N VAL A 39 4.44 -9.67 21.47
CA VAL A 39 4.11 -8.29 21.91
C VAL A 39 2.82 -7.78 21.26
N LEU A 40 2.48 -8.25 20.05
CA LEU A 40 1.27 -7.84 19.34
C LEU A 40 0.10 -8.81 19.54
N SER A 41 0.21 -9.81 20.42
CA SER A 41 -0.83 -10.83 20.61
C SER A 41 -2.16 -10.26 21.09
N GLU A 42 -2.16 -9.45 22.15
CA GLU A 42 -3.38 -8.78 22.66
C GLU A 42 -3.90 -7.74 21.66
N ILE A 43 -3.00 -7.05 20.94
CA ILE A 43 -3.38 -6.11 19.89
C ILE A 43 -4.10 -6.85 18.75
N LYS A 44 -3.62 -8.03 18.34
CA LYS A 44 -4.27 -8.86 17.33
C LYS A 44 -5.69 -9.26 17.76
N LYS A 45 -5.88 -9.64 19.04
CA LYS A 45 -7.21 -9.92 19.59
C LYS A 45 -8.12 -8.70 19.51
N GLY A 46 -7.61 -7.52 19.89
CA GLY A 46 -8.34 -6.26 19.78
C GLY A 46 -8.73 -5.92 18.34
N ILE A 47 -7.85 -6.14 17.36
CA ILE A 47 -8.15 -5.95 15.93
C ILE A 47 -9.30 -6.85 15.48
N VAL A 48 -9.30 -8.13 15.87
CA VAL A 48 -10.38 -9.08 15.54
C VAL A 48 -11.70 -8.65 16.20
N ALA A 49 -11.67 -8.20 17.45
CA ALA A 49 -12.87 -7.71 18.12
C ALA A 49 -13.44 -6.45 17.45
N LEU A 50 -12.57 -5.49 17.07
CA LEU A 50 -12.99 -4.26 16.41
C LEU A 50 -13.50 -4.50 14.98
N SER A 51 -12.97 -5.48 14.25
CA SER A 51 -13.43 -5.77 12.88
C SER A 51 -14.88 -6.23 12.83
N GLN A 52 -15.37 -6.87 13.89
CA GLN A 52 -16.76 -7.35 13.99
C GLN A 52 -17.80 -6.20 13.96
N LYS A 53 -17.39 -4.95 14.25
CA LYS A 53 -18.30 -3.80 14.20
C LYS A 53 -18.74 -3.43 12.77
N ILE A 54 -17.93 -3.75 11.76
CA ILE A 54 -18.15 -3.36 10.36
C ILE A 54 -18.32 -4.55 9.42
N ASP A 55 -18.14 -5.77 9.92
CA ASP A 55 -18.26 -7.05 9.20
C ASP A 55 -17.38 -7.18 7.93
N GLY A 56 -16.31 -6.38 7.84
CA GLY A 56 -15.30 -6.49 6.80
C GLY A 56 -15.72 -5.97 5.41
N PRO A 57 -14.90 -6.23 4.37
CA PRO A 57 -15.11 -5.72 3.02
C PRO A 57 -16.03 -6.62 2.18
N CYS A 58 -16.43 -6.15 0.99
CA CYS A 58 -17.29 -6.89 0.06
C CYS A 58 -16.76 -8.31 -0.24
N ALA A 59 -17.58 -9.34 0.03
CA ALA A 59 -17.24 -10.75 -0.12
C ALA A 59 -16.84 -11.13 -1.56
N LEU A 60 -17.48 -10.54 -2.58
CA LEU A 60 -17.13 -10.78 -3.99
C LEU A 60 -15.68 -10.35 -4.29
N ILE A 61 -15.25 -9.21 -3.75
CA ILE A 61 -13.89 -8.72 -3.94
C ILE A 61 -12.89 -9.55 -3.13
N GLN A 62 -13.27 -10.03 -1.93
CA GLN A 62 -12.47 -10.99 -1.18
C GLN A 62 -12.23 -12.29 -1.96
N GLY A 63 -13.28 -12.83 -2.59
CA GLY A 63 -13.18 -14.02 -3.43
C GLY A 63 -12.32 -13.82 -4.68
N ALA A 64 -12.33 -12.62 -5.26
CA ALA A 64 -11.50 -12.28 -6.42
C ALA A 64 -10.03 -12.02 -6.07
N LEU A 65 -9.71 -11.70 -4.80
CA LEU A 65 -8.39 -11.26 -4.37
C LEU A 65 -7.25 -12.22 -4.76
N PRO A 66 -7.35 -13.56 -4.59
CA PRO A 66 -6.28 -14.47 -4.97
C PRO A 66 -5.90 -14.36 -6.45
N SER A 67 -6.88 -14.23 -7.33
CA SER A 67 -6.65 -14.04 -8.77
C SER A 67 -6.13 -12.65 -9.09
N ILE A 68 -6.62 -11.60 -8.43
CA ILE A 68 -6.05 -10.25 -8.58
C ILE A 68 -4.56 -10.27 -8.25
N LEU A 69 -4.16 -10.87 -7.14
CA LEU A 69 -2.76 -10.89 -6.70
C LEU A 69 -1.86 -11.77 -7.58
N ARG A 70 -2.36 -12.91 -8.06
CA ARG A 70 -1.57 -13.89 -8.83
C ARG A 70 -1.55 -13.62 -10.32
N ASP A 71 -2.69 -13.22 -10.88
CA ASP A 71 -2.93 -13.25 -12.33
C ASP A 71 -2.80 -11.85 -12.97
N THR A 72 -2.63 -10.78 -12.17
CA THR A 72 -2.35 -9.44 -12.72
C THR A 72 -0.95 -9.39 -13.34
N PRO A 73 -0.83 -9.09 -14.64
CA PRO A 73 0.45 -9.13 -15.36
C PRO A 73 1.43 -8.05 -14.87
N SER A 74 2.73 -8.32 -14.90
CA SER A 74 3.76 -7.36 -14.49
C SER A 74 3.74 -6.09 -15.34
N GLU A 75 3.39 -6.19 -16.63
CA GLU A 75 3.30 -5.04 -17.54
C GLU A 75 2.30 -3.99 -17.04
N PHE A 76 1.23 -4.39 -16.37
CA PHE A 76 0.26 -3.46 -15.78
C PHE A 76 0.95 -2.52 -14.77
N PHE A 77 1.77 -3.07 -13.87
CA PHE A 77 2.50 -2.29 -12.88
C PHE A 77 3.62 -1.47 -13.52
N ASP A 78 4.35 -2.05 -14.48
CA ASP A 78 5.46 -1.36 -15.14
C ASP A 78 4.98 -0.17 -15.98
N ASN A 79 3.88 -0.33 -16.72
CA ASN A 79 3.28 0.75 -17.49
C ASN A 79 2.75 1.87 -16.57
N THR A 80 2.12 1.50 -15.46
CA THR A 80 1.66 2.47 -14.45
C THR A 80 2.83 3.26 -13.86
N LYS A 81 3.93 2.59 -13.47
CA LYS A 81 5.15 3.26 -12.97
C LYS A 81 5.78 4.16 -14.03
N LYS A 82 5.88 3.72 -15.29
CA LYS A 82 6.43 4.53 -16.40
C LYS A 82 5.63 5.82 -16.60
N LEU A 83 4.30 5.73 -16.60
CA LEU A 83 3.42 6.89 -16.73
C LEU A 83 3.59 7.86 -15.55
N LEU A 84 3.57 7.34 -14.32
CA LEU A 84 3.76 8.15 -13.11
C LEU A 84 5.13 8.83 -13.10
N ALA A 85 6.20 8.14 -13.50
CA ALA A 85 7.54 8.69 -13.57
C ALA A 85 7.64 9.81 -14.62
N SER A 86 7.07 9.61 -15.81
CA SER A 86 7.04 10.63 -16.87
C SER A 86 6.30 11.89 -16.42
N ASN A 87 5.14 11.72 -15.77
CA ASN A 87 4.37 12.84 -15.22
C ASN A 87 5.12 13.54 -14.09
N ALA A 88 5.76 12.79 -13.19
CA ALA A 88 6.52 13.35 -12.08
C ALA A 88 7.70 14.21 -12.59
N SER A 89 8.45 13.73 -13.58
CA SER A 89 9.53 14.51 -14.21
C SER A 89 9.00 15.79 -14.86
N THR A 90 7.88 15.68 -15.59
CA THR A 90 7.25 16.83 -16.25
C THR A 90 6.82 17.90 -15.24
N VAL A 91 6.20 17.48 -14.12
CA VAL A 91 5.76 18.39 -13.06
C VAL A 91 6.95 19.02 -12.37
N TYR A 92 7.98 18.24 -12.04
CA TYR A 92 9.20 18.77 -11.43
C TYR A 92 9.87 19.82 -12.30
N ASP A 93 10.06 19.55 -13.60
CA ASP A 93 10.72 20.46 -14.53
C ASP A 93 9.95 21.78 -14.68
N LYS A 94 8.62 21.70 -14.74
CA LYS A 94 7.77 22.89 -14.83
C LYS A 94 7.81 23.72 -13.55
N LEU A 95 7.65 23.08 -12.39
CA LEU A 95 7.61 23.78 -11.11
C LEU A 95 8.98 24.34 -10.69
N SER A 96 10.09 23.69 -11.07
CA SER A 96 11.44 24.18 -10.77
C SER A 96 11.79 25.49 -11.48
N ARG A 97 11.07 25.84 -12.55
CA ARG A 97 11.26 27.09 -13.31
C ARG A 97 10.44 28.26 -12.75
N VAL A 98 9.50 27.99 -11.84
CA VAL A 98 8.66 29.04 -11.25
C VAL A 98 9.42 29.71 -10.10
N PRO A 99 9.67 31.03 -10.17
CA PRO A 99 10.33 31.75 -9.07
C PRO A 99 9.57 31.57 -7.75
N GLY A 100 10.29 31.18 -6.69
CA GLY A 100 9.72 30.93 -5.37
C GLY A 100 9.27 29.49 -5.12
N LEU A 101 9.24 28.61 -6.14
CA LEU A 101 8.98 27.18 -5.94
C LEU A 101 10.28 26.37 -5.96
N ARG A 102 10.35 25.37 -5.07
CA ARG A 102 11.46 24.40 -4.98
C ARG A 102 10.89 22.99 -4.78
N PRO A 103 10.40 22.34 -5.85
CA PRO A 103 9.94 20.97 -5.76
C PRO A 103 11.11 20.05 -5.40
N LEU A 104 10.81 18.92 -4.73
CA LEU A 104 11.80 17.89 -4.41
C LEU A 104 11.62 16.72 -5.36
N PHE A 105 12.71 16.22 -5.95
CA PHE A 105 12.70 15.04 -6.80
C PHE A 105 13.81 14.10 -6.37
N ASN A 106 13.41 13.00 -5.74
CA ASN A 106 14.33 11.93 -5.39
C ASN A 106 14.30 10.89 -6.52
N LYS A 107 15.45 10.59 -7.10
CA LYS A 107 15.62 9.43 -7.97
C LYS A 107 15.60 8.19 -7.07
N PHE A 108 14.59 7.34 -7.22
CA PHE A 108 14.49 6.03 -6.55
C PHE A 108 14.96 4.92 -7.48
#